data_AF-A0A838W7L9-F1
#
_entry.id   AF-A0A838W7L9-F1
#
_cell.length_a   1.000
_cell.length_b   1.000
_cell.length_c   1.000
_cell.angle_alpha   90.00
_cell.angle_beta   90.00
_cell.angle_gamma   90.00
#
_symmetry.space_group_name_H-M   'P 1'
#
loop_
_entity.id
_entity.type
_entity.pdbx_description
1 polymer ?
#
loop_
_entity_poly.entity_id
_entity_poly.type
_entity_poly.pdbx_seq_one_letter_code
_entity_poly.pdbx_strand_id
1 'polypeptide(L)' 'MYEGRTVLAQLIDHLPRHTFRRLVKRYGGDHRIRSFTCWDQFLSMMFAQLTYRESLRDIEACLGAVPDRLYH' A
#
# COMPACT_ATOMS: atom_id res chain seq x y z
N MET A 1 12.51 8.61 -19.36
CA MET A 1 12.07 7.60 -18.39
C MET A 1 11.87 8.32 -17.06
N TYR A 2 10.77 8.15 -16.32
CA TYR A 2 10.56 8.88 -15.07
C TYR A 2 11.58 8.41 -14.02
N GLU A 3 12.70 9.12 -13.88
CA GLU A 3 13.84 8.85 -12.97
C GLU A 3 13.57 9.26 -11.50
N GLY A 4 12.30 9.45 -11.12
CA GLY A 4 11.89 9.89 -9.79
C GLY A 4 11.07 8.84 -9.03
N ARG A 5 11.12 8.90 -7.69
CA ARG A 5 10.20 8.13 -6.82
C ARG A 5 8.74 8.42 -7.21
N THR A 6 7.86 7.42 -7.12
CA THR A 6 6.43 7.63 -7.41
C THR A 6 5.82 8.65 -6.45
N VAL A 7 4.79 9.38 -6.90
CA VAL A 7 4.03 10.30 -6.04
C VAL A 7 3.49 9.56 -4.80
N LEU A 8 3.06 8.30 -4.97
CA LEU A 8 2.66 7.44 -3.85
C LEU A 8 3.80 7.25 -2.83
N ALA A 9 5.03 6.95 -3.27
CA ALA A 9 6.17 6.80 -2.38
C ALA A 9 6.48 8.09 -1.60
N GLN A 10 6.36 9.24 -2.26
CA GLN A 10 6.51 10.55 -1.60
C GLN A 10 5.43 10.78 -0.54
N LEU A 11 4.17 10.43 -0.83
CA LEU A 11 3.08 10.53 0.15
C LEU A 11 3.27 9.58 1.33
N ILE A 12 3.76 8.36 1.09
CA ILE A 12 4.04 7.37 2.14
C ILE A 12 5.13 7.87 3.10
N ASP A 13 6.11 8.63 2.61
CA ASP A 13 7.18 9.19 3.46
C ASP A 13 6.62 10.14 4.54
N HIS A 14 5.46 10.76 4.31
CA HIS A 14 4.78 11.62 5.29
C HIS A 14 3.90 10.85 6.30
N LEU A 15 3.70 9.55 6.11
CA LEU A 15 2.81 8.76 6.97
C LEU A 15 3.53 8.32 8.25
N PRO A 16 2.83 8.35 9.41
CA PRO A 16 3.42 7.98 10.69
C PRO A 16 3.53 6.44 10.84
N ARG A 17 4.43 5.82 10.07
CA ARG A 17 4.65 4.36 10.01
C ARG A 17 4.83 3.71 11.38
N HIS A 18 5.60 4.34 12.26
CA HIS A 18 5.83 3.82 13.61
C HIS A 18 4.53 3.76 14.43
N THR A 19 3.72 4.82 14.38
CA THR A 19 2.43 4.86 15.07
C THR A 19 1.47 3.82 14.50
N PHE A 20 1.42 3.67 13.18
CA PHE A 20 0.61 2.65 12.52
C PHE A 20 0.99 1.25 13.00
N ARG A 21 2.27 0.87 12.93
CA ARG A 21 2.75 -0.45 13.38
C ARG A 21 2.44 -0.71 14.85
N ARG A 22 2.56 0.31 15.70
CA ARG A 22 2.18 0.21 17.12
C ARG A 22 0.69 -0.09 17.30
N LEU A 23 -0.18 0.54 16.51
CA LEU A 23 -1.63 0.29 16.55
C LEU A 23 -1.96 -1.13 16.05
N VAL A 24 -1.40 -1.54 14.90
CA VAL A 24 -1.60 -2.89 14.36
C VAL A 24 -1.20 -3.95 15.38
N LYS A 25 -0.05 -3.78 16.06
CA LYS A 25 0.39 -4.69 17.12
C LYS A 25 -0.54 -4.66 18.34
N ARG A 26 -0.97 -3.47 18.77
CA ARG A 26 -1.87 -3.31 19.93
C ARG A 26 -3.21 -4.02 19.74
N TYR A 27 -3.76 -3.97 18.53
CA TYR A 27 -5.07 -4.53 18.22
C TYR A 27 -5.00 -5.91 17.54
N GLY A 28 -3.80 -6.45 17.31
CA GLY A 28 -3.63 -7.74 16.64
C GLY A 28 -4.11 -7.74 15.18
N GLY A 29 -3.99 -6.61 14.47
CA GLY A 29 -4.52 -6.46 13.10
C GLY A 29 -3.93 -7.45 12.10
N ASP A 30 -2.67 -7.84 12.29
CA ASP A 30 -1.98 -8.85 11.47
C ASP A 30 -2.17 -10.29 12.00
N HIS A 31 -3.16 -10.55 12.87
CA HIS A 31 -3.38 -11.90 13.38
C HIS A 31 -3.87 -12.84 12.26
N ARG A 32 -3.14 -13.94 12.01
CA ARG A 32 -3.42 -14.99 11.00
C ARG A 32 -3.35 -14.53 9.53
N ILE A 33 -2.68 -13.43 9.23
CA ILE A 33 -2.38 -13.07 7.84
C ILE A 33 -1.42 -14.11 7.22
N ARG A 34 -1.54 -14.36 5.91
CA ARG A 34 -0.62 -15.24 5.17
C ARG A 34 0.45 -14.44 4.41
N SER A 35 0.02 -13.42 3.66
CA SER A 35 0.92 -12.62 2.79
C SER A 35 0.52 -11.15 2.66
N PHE A 36 -0.64 -10.73 3.19
CA PHE A 36 -1.19 -9.38 2.98
C PHE A 36 -1.41 -8.69 4.33
N THR A 37 -0.45 -7.87 4.73
CA THR A 37 -0.43 -7.18 6.03
C THR A 37 -1.46 -6.05 6.07
N CYS A 38 -1.79 -5.57 7.28
CA CYS A 38 -2.54 -4.33 7.45
C CYS A 38 -1.85 -3.14 6.77
N TRP A 39 -0.52 -3.15 6.67
CA TRP A 39 0.21 -2.12 5.96
C TRP A 39 -0.03 -2.19 4.45
N ASP A 40 0.05 -3.39 3.86
CA ASP A 40 -0.23 -3.61 2.44
C ASP A 40 -1.69 -3.25 2.10
N GLN A 41 -2.65 -3.63 2.97
CA GLN A 41 -4.05 -3.25 2.86
C GLN A 41 -4.24 -1.73 2.84
N PHE A 42 -3.57 -1.04 3.76
CA PHE A 42 -3.65 0.41 3.87
C PHE A 42 -3.05 1.11 2.64
N LEU A 43 -1.90 0.63 2.13
CA LEU A 43 -1.31 1.17 0.91
C LEU A 43 -2.19 0.92 -0.32
N SER A 44 -2.77 -0.27 -0.45
CA SER A 44 -3.69 -0.59 -1.54
C SER A 44 -4.95 0.29 -1.51
N MET A 45 -5.53 0.50 -0.33
CA MET A 45 -6.68 1.40 -0.14
C MET A 45 -6.31 2.85 -0.48
N MET A 46 -5.16 3.33 -0.01
CA MET A 46 -4.68 4.69 -0.31
C MET A 46 -4.46 4.89 -1.80
N PHE A 47 -3.83 3.93 -2.47
CA PHE A 47 -3.64 3.96 -3.91
C PHE A 47 -4.98 4.00 -4.66
N ALA A 48 -5.96 3.20 -4.23
CA ALA A 48 -7.31 3.20 -4.80
C ALA A 48 -7.97 4.58 -4.72
N GLN A 49 -7.93 5.18 -3.53
CA GLN A 49 -8.51 6.50 -3.28
C GLN A 49 -7.85 7.58 -4.13
N LEU A 50 -6.52 7.57 -4.24
CA LEU A 50 -5.75 8.54 -5.04
C LEU A 50 -5.95 8.37 -6.56
N THR A 51 -6.28 7.17 -7.01
CA THR A 51 -6.47 6.85 -8.43
C THR A 51 -7.95 6.77 -8.83
N TYR A 52 -8.87 7.16 -7.93
CA TYR A 52 -10.32 7.09 -8.12
C TYR A 52 -10.79 5.69 -8.58
N ARG A 53 -10.18 4.63 -8.06
CA ARG A 53 -10.56 3.24 -8.38
C ARG A 53 -11.59 2.74 -7.39
N GLU A 54 -12.72 2.27 -7.90
CA GLU A 54 -13.87 1.84 -7.10
C GLU A 54 -13.84 0.33 -6.74
N SER A 55 -12.90 -0.45 -7.29
CA SER A 55 -12.88 -1.92 -7.13
C SER A 55 -11.50 -2.47 -6.76
N LEU A 56 -11.48 -3.44 -5.82
CA LEU A 56 -10.29 -4.24 -5.49
C LEU A 56 -9.68 -4.93 -6.71
N ARG A 57 -10.51 -5.34 -7.66
CA ARG A 57 -10.06 -5.95 -8.91
C ARG A 57 -9.30 -4.95 -9.79
N ASP A 58 -9.71 -3.69 -9.80
CA ASP A 58 -9.02 -2.64 -10.57
C ASP A 58 -7.69 -2.26 -9.92
N ILE A 59 -7.61 -2.30 -8.59
CA ILE A 59 -6.37 -2.13 -7.84
C ILE A 59 -5.40 -3.28 -8.14
N GLU A 60 -5.87 -4.52 -8.07
CA GLU A 60 -5.07 -5.72 -8.36
C GLU A 60 -4.60 -5.75 -9.82
N ALA A 61 -5.47 -5.42 -10.78
CA ALA A 61 -5.10 -5.33 -12.19
C ALA A 61 -4.04 -4.24 -12.44
N CYS A 62 -4.13 -3.10 -11.75
CA CYS A 62 -3.17 -2.01 -11.90
C CYS A 62 -1.82 -2.32 -11.23
N LEU A 63 -1.84 -2.94 -10.03
CA LEU A 63 -0.62 -3.40 -9.35
C LEU A 63 0.05 -4.57 -10.10
N GLY A 64 -0.73 -5.51 -10.62
CA GLY A 64 -0.24 -6.64 -11.41
C GLY A 64 0.28 -6.26 -12.79
N ALA A 65 -0.19 -5.14 -13.36
CA ALA A 65 0.33 -4.59 -14.61
C ALA A 65 1.67 -3.84 -14.45
N VAL A 66 2.14 -3.61 -13.21
CA VAL A 66 3.44 -2.98 -12.93
C VAL A 66 4.34 -3.89 -12.08
N PRO A 67 4.70 -5.09 -12.56
CA PRO A 67 5.54 -6.01 -11.80
C PRO A 67 6.96 -5.47 -11.58
N ASP A 68 7.52 -4.71 -12.54
CA ASP A 68 8.90 -4.19 -12.52
C ASP A 68 9.15 -2.98 -11.61
N ARG A 69 8.14 -2.45 -10.90
CA ARG A 69 8.33 -1.33 -9.93
C ARG A 69 7.90 -1.64 -8.51
N LEU A 70 7.53 -2.90 -8.22
CA LEU A 70 7.21 -3.35 -6.87
C LEU A 70 8.44 -3.88 -6.11
N TYR A 71 9.47 -4.29 -6.85
CA TYR A 71 10.77 -4.66 -6.31
C TYR A 71 11.87 -4.04 -7.18
N HIS A 72 12.27 -2.81 -6.86
CA HIS A 72 13.63 -2.26 -7.00
C HIS A 72 13.65 -0.82 -6.45
#